data_AF-A0A1V9H7K0-F1
#
_entry.id   AF-A0A1V9H7K0-F1
#
_cell.length_a   1.000
_cell.length_b   1.000
_cell.length_c   1.000
_cell.angle_alpha   90.00
_cell.angle_beta   90.00
_cell.angle_gamma   90.00
#
_symmetry.space_group_name_H-M   'P 1'
#
loop_
_entity.id
_entity.type
_entity.pdbx_description
1 polymer ?
#
loop_
_entity_poly.entity_id
_entity_poly.type
_entity_poly.pdbx_seq_one_letter_code
_entity_poly.pdbx_strand_id
1 'polypeptide(L)'
;MGQQLNGADVCPEPDGCSVVDICLMPKDDRDTFRKYYDDSSSLFRKIEAAIVDAKSAHGARVFNFSFNIDVPTTSDTDYCYETEWLDRIAWKHDVVFIVSAGNLPGGSYRTEWPEDHVRALSILAQRLPIDDLIRAPAHSLANVSVSAVNPPNVSGYVPGALASYSRRGPSNFGGLKPDLAHFGGCAGSPSGLTSLIHGGSTKDISGTSFAAPLVAKTMARYCQLIDGSISRELMIGLVIHHSKLPTLYAKPLLSDQAKDLVGVGVPLPAEQSLAGKDSSITLVFEATLLKGQRLEFKFAWPKSLVKAGKCRGRGRMTLVSKPAVDSGNGDEFARTQLDGHVNQLDLRGKPKGGAFTIGLPDAIRGKNSKAKESVLRRHQLKWGPVKV
;
A
#
# COMPACT_ATOMS: atom_id res chain seq x y z
N MET A 1 1.94 22.38 -6.01
CA MET A 1 0.62 23.04 -6.00
C MET A 1 -0.51 22.06 -5.68
N GLY A 2 -0.23 20.84 -5.20
CA GLY A 2 -1.29 19.90 -4.82
C GLY A 2 -2.08 20.38 -3.59
N GLN A 3 -1.39 20.92 -2.58
CA GLN A 3 -2.02 21.44 -1.36
C GLN A 3 -2.73 22.76 -1.61
N GLN A 4 -2.11 23.68 -2.36
CA GLN A 4 -2.74 24.93 -2.74
C GLN A 4 -4.03 24.72 -3.55
N LEU A 5 -4.08 23.71 -4.43
CA LEU A 5 -5.26 23.42 -5.25
C LEU A 5 -6.38 22.68 -4.50
N ASN A 6 -6.03 21.81 -3.54
CA ASN A 6 -7.00 20.87 -2.95
C ASN A 6 -7.19 21.04 -1.43
N GLY A 7 -6.42 21.92 -0.79
CA GLY A 7 -6.39 22.11 0.66
C GLY A 7 -5.61 21.01 1.40
N ALA A 8 -5.29 21.31 2.67
CA ALA A 8 -4.52 20.40 3.53
C ALA A 8 -5.31 19.14 3.93
N ASP A 9 -6.65 19.18 3.91
CA ASP A 9 -7.47 18.01 4.24
C ASP A 9 -7.39 16.91 3.17
N VAL A 10 -7.12 17.28 1.91
CA VAL A 10 -7.00 16.37 0.77
C VAL A 10 -5.52 16.10 0.43
N CYS A 11 -4.68 17.12 0.46
CA CYS A 11 -3.24 17.02 0.19
C CYS A 11 -2.47 17.60 1.38
N PRO A 12 -2.23 16.81 2.43
CA PRO A 12 -1.69 17.34 3.68
C PRO A 12 -0.19 17.61 3.63
N GLU A 13 0.54 17.01 2.68
CA GLU A 13 1.93 17.35 2.42
C GLU A 13 2.05 18.77 1.84
N PRO A 14 2.99 19.60 2.33
CA PRO A 14 3.21 20.95 1.82
C PRO A 14 3.57 20.94 0.34
N ASP A 15 3.33 22.05 -0.35
CA ASP A 15 3.73 22.16 -1.75
C ASP A 15 5.24 22.23 -1.93
N GLY A 16 5.72 21.62 -3.02
CA GLY A 16 7.14 21.46 -3.32
C GLY A 16 7.53 19.99 -3.40
N CYS A 17 7.91 19.56 -4.61
CA CYS A 17 8.53 18.27 -4.89
C CYS A 17 9.08 18.35 -6.32
N SER A 18 10.36 18.03 -6.52
CA SER A 18 10.94 17.94 -7.85
C SER A 18 10.35 16.73 -8.58
N VAL A 19 9.84 16.94 -9.78
CA VAL A 19 9.26 15.88 -10.61
C VAL A 19 10.17 15.62 -11.79
N VAL A 20 10.51 14.35 -11.99
CA VAL A 20 11.15 13.87 -13.22
C VAL A 20 10.06 13.20 -14.05
N ASP A 21 9.79 13.74 -15.23
CA ASP A 21 8.81 13.15 -16.16
C ASP A 21 9.48 12.08 -17.02
N ILE A 22 8.90 10.88 -17.02
CA ILE A 22 9.37 9.73 -17.81
C ILE A 22 8.34 9.48 -18.91
N CYS A 23 8.54 10.14 -20.05
CA CYS A 23 7.60 10.16 -21.17
C CYS A 23 7.68 8.87 -22.02
N LEU A 24 7.25 7.73 -21.46
CA LEU A 24 7.27 6.44 -22.15
C LEU A 24 5.94 6.09 -22.84
N MET A 25 4.85 6.80 -22.54
CA MET A 25 3.53 6.52 -23.11
C MET A 25 3.29 7.35 -24.37
N PRO A 26 3.08 6.73 -25.55
CA PRO A 26 2.73 7.47 -26.76
C PRO A 26 1.33 8.08 -26.63
N LYS A 27 1.09 9.19 -27.36
CA LYS A 27 -0.23 9.85 -27.41
C LYS A 27 -1.24 8.93 -28.14
N ASP A 28 -2.22 8.46 -27.38
CA ASP A 28 -3.47 7.78 -27.74
C ASP A 28 -3.60 7.18 -29.15
N ASP A 29 -3.09 5.95 -29.31
CA ASP A 29 -3.90 4.80 -29.72
C ASP A 29 -3.18 3.49 -29.34
N ARG A 30 -3.92 2.39 -29.15
CA ARG A 30 -3.32 1.07 -28.83
C ARG A 30 -2.39 0.58 -29.96
N ASP A 31 -2.62 1.04 -31.18
CA ASP A 31 -1.85 0.65 -32.36
C ASP A 31 -0.47 1.30 -32.39
N THR A 32 -0.35 2.51 -31.84
CA THR A 32 0.87 3.30 -31.69
C THR A 32 1.65 2.78 -30.51
N PHE A 33 0.99 2.37 -29.43
CA PHE A 33 1.66 1.63 -28.37
C PHE A 33 2.37 0.38 -28.91
N ARG A 34 1.70 -0.42 -29.75
CA ARG A 34 2.28 -1.60 -30.42
C ARG A 34 3.36 -1.29 -31.45
N LYS A 35 3.37 -0.08 -32.03
CA LYS A 35 4.46 0.39 -32.92
C LYS A 35 5.71 0.80 -32.15
N TYR A 36 5.55 1.32 -30.93
CA TYR A 36 6.66 1.76 -30.08
C TYR A 36 7.26 0.62 -29.24
N TYR A 37 6.43 -0.37 -28.92
CA TYR A 37 6.77 -1.52 -28.08
C TYR A 37 6.36 -2.80 -28.76
N ASP A 38 7.34 -3.60 -29.17
CA ASP A 38 7.14 -4.90 -29.81
C ASP A 38 6.41 -5.88 -28.88
N ASP A 39 6.73 -5.79 -27.59
CA ASP A 39 6.15 -6.58 -26.51
C ASP A 39 6.24 -5.84 -25.16
N SER A 40 5.63 -6.39 -24.10
CA SER A 40 5.79 -5.90 -22.73
C SER A 40 7.27 -5.77 -22.35
N SER A 41 8.13 -6.68 -22.84
CA SER A 41 9.54 -6.69 -22.50
C SER A 41 10.31 -5.44 -22.92
N SER A 42 10.04 -4.96 -24.12
CA SER A 42 10.61 -3.74 -24.67
C SER A 42 10.24 -2.53 -23.81
N LEU A 43 9.00 -2.44 -23.34
CA LEU A 43 8.54 -1.39 -22.42
C LEU A 43 9.31 -1.43 -21.11
N PHE A 44 9.36 -2.58 -20.44
CA PHE A 44 9.98 -2.69 -19.11
C PHE A 44 11.50 -2.46 -19.15
N ARG A 45 12.19 -2.80 -20.24
CA ARG A 45 13.60 -2.42 -20.43
C ARG A 45 13.77 -0.90 -20.53
N LYS A 46 12.89 -0.20 -21.24
CA LYS A 46 12.94 1.28 -21.31
C LYS A 46 12.57 1.92 -19.98
N ILE A 47 11.59 1.36 -19.25
CA ILE A 47 11.27 1.78 -17.88
C ILE A 47 12.51 1.64 -16.98
N GLU A 48 13.18 0.49 -16.98
CA GLU A 48 14.38 0.26 -16.17
C GLU A 48 15.49 1.27 -16.50
N ALA A 49 15.78 1.49 -17.79
CA ALA A 49 16.79 2.46 -18.22
C ALA A 49 16.46 3.89 -17.75
N ALA A 50 15.22 4.35 -17.99
CA ALA A 50 14.80 5.69 -17.61
C ALA A 50 14.85 5.92 -16.08
N ILE A 51 14.59 4.89 -15.29
CA ILE A 51 14.66 4.95 -13.83
C ILE A 51 16.10 5.00 -13.33
N VAL A 52 16.99 4.22 -13.92
CA VAL A 52 18.42 4.27 -13.61
C VAL A 52 18.97 5.66 -13.93
N ASP A 53 18.58 6.24 -15.06
CA ASP A 53 18.96 7.59 -15.45
C ASP A 53 18.38 8.64 -14.50
N ALA A 54 17.09 8.58 -14.18
CA ALA A 54 16.46 9.50 -13.25
C ALA A 54 17.05 9.41 -11.83
N LYS A 55 17.39 8.20 -11.36
CA LYS A 55 18.03 7.99 -10.07
C LYS A 55 19.44 8.57 -10.06
N SER A 56 20.25 8.30 -11.08
CA SER A 56 21.63 8.74 -11.14
C SER A 56 21.76 10.25 -11.36
N ALA A 57 20.93 10.83 -12.23
CA ALA A 57 20.99 12.25 -12.58
C ALA A 57 20.27 13.16 -11.56
N HIS A 58 19.21 12.67 -10.91
CA HIS A 58 18.33 13.51 -10.09
C HIS A 58 18.07 12.96 -8.68
N GLY A 59 18.64 11.81 -8.32
CA GLY A 59 18.37 11.17 -7.03
C GLY A 59 16.93 10.65 -6.89
N ALA A 60 16.18 10.49 -7.99
CA ALA A 60 14.81 10.03 -7.96
C ALA A 60 14.72 8.57 -7.47
N ARG A 61 13.92 8.34 -6.42
CA ARG A 61 13.74 7.00 -5.81
C ARG A 61 12.29 6.55 -5.69
N VAL A 62 11.34 7.46 -5.84
CA VAL A 62 9.90 7.19 -5.75
C VAL A 62 9.30 7.48 -7.12
N PHE A 63 8.67 6.49 -7.72
CA PHE A 63 8.11 6.58 -9.06
C PHE A 63 6.61 6.31 -9.03
N ASN A 64 5.80 7.26 -9.48
CA ASN A 64 4.37 7.02 -9.66
C ASN A 64 4.12 6.17 -10.92
N PHE A 65 3.41 5.06 -10.77
CA PHE A 65 3.05 4.15 -11.86
C PHE A 65 1.52 4.01 -11.94
N SER A 66 0.89 5.00 -12.57
CA SER A 66 -0.56 5.07 -12.74
C SER A 66 -1.04 4.43 -14.05
N PHE A 67 -0.53 3.24 -14.36
CA PHE A 67 -0.87 2.47 -15.57
C PHE A 67 -1.19 1.04 -15.17
N ASN A 68 -2.43 0.60 -15.41
CA ASN A 68 -2.85 -0.78 -15.15
C ASN A 68 -2.90 -1.55 -16.47
N ILE A 69 -2.38 -2.77 -16.46
CA ILE A 69 -2.23 -3.61 -17.64
C ILE A 69 -3.36 -4.63 -17.67
N ASP A 70 -4.00 -4.73 -18.83
CA ASP A 70 -4.98 -5.78 -19.11
C ASP A 70 -4.23 -7.04 -19.51
N VAL A 71 -3.87 -7.84 -18.50
CA VAL A 71 -3.24 -9.14 -18.71
C VAL A 71 -4.36 -10.15 -18.99
N PRO A 72 -4.36 -10.85 -20.13
CA PRO A 72 -5.22 -12.00 -20.33
C PRO A 72 -4.88 -13.02 -19.22
N THR A 73 -5.85 -13.41 -18.41
CA THR A 73 -5.67 -14.42 -17.36
C THR A 73 -5.32 -15.76 -18.02
N THR A 74 -4.02 -16.00 -18.23
CA THR A 74 -3.53 -17.26 -18.81
C THR A 74 -3.50 -18.39 -17.78
N SER A 75 -3.50 -18.06 -16.49
CA SER A 75 -3.74 -18.96 -15.37
C SER A 75 -4.02 -18.14 -14.11
N ASP A 76 -4.89 -18.61 -13.22
CA ASP A 76 -5.15 -17.97 -11.91
C ASP A 76 -3.95 -18.10 -10.93
N THR A 77 -2.89 -18.78 -11.35
CA THR A 77 -1.78 -19.23 -10.49
C THR A 77 -0.48 -18.49 -10.71
N ASP A 78 -0.23 -17.95 -11.90
CA ASP A 78 1.09 -17.44 -12.24
C ASP A 78 1.23 -15.96 -11.90
N TYR A 79 2.32 -15.63 -11.22
CA TYR A 79 2.65 -14.24 -10.93
C TYR A 79 2.84 -13.48 -12.24
N CYS A 80 2.06 -12.43 -12.46
CA CYS A 80 2.06 -11.68 -13.71
C CYS A 80 3.49 -11.20 -14.06
N TYR A 81 3.93 -11.51 -15.27
CA TYR A 81 5.28 -11.22 -15.76
C TYR A 81 5.65 -9.73 -15.64
N GLU A 82 4.74 -8.84 -16.02
CA GLU A 82 4.91 -7.39 -15.91
C GLU A 82 5.04 -6.94 -14.45
N THR A 83 4.31 -7.59 -13.55
CA THR A 83 4.39 -7.34 -12.11
C THR A 83 5.73 -7.81 -11.56
N GLU A 84 6.17 -9.02 -11.92
CA GLU A 84 7.47 -9.57 -11.56
C GLU A 84 8.61 -8.65 -11.99
N TRP A 85 8.53 -8.12 -13.21
CA TRP A 85 9.58 -7.26 -13.73
C TRP A 85 9.65 -5.93 -12.97
N LEU A 86 8.51 -5.32 -12.67
CA LEU A 86 8.45 -4.12 -11.84
C LEU A 86 9.06 -4.38 -10.45
N ASP A 87 8.78 -5.55 -9.87
CA ASP A 87 9.37 -5.97 -8.59
C ASP A 87 10.90 -6.12 -8.67
N ARG A 88 11.41 -6.75 -9.74
CA ARG A 88 12.86 -6.89 -9.97
C ARG A 88 13.54 -5.53 -10.11
N ILE A 89 12.95 -4.59 -10.84
CA ILE A 89 13.49 -3.23 -10.99
C ILE A 89 13.57 -2.55 -9.61
N ALA A 90 12.49 -2.60 -8.84
CA ALA A 90 12.42 -2.00 -7.50
C ALA A 90 13.49 -2.57 -6.55
N TRP A 91 13.62 -3.90 -6.49
CA TRP A 91 14.59 -4.57 -5.63
C TRP A 91 16.04 -4.42 -6.06
N LYS A 92 16.30 -4.40 -7.37
CA LYS A 92 17.65 -4.29 -7.94
C LYS A 92 18.19 -2.88 -7.75
N HIS A 93 17.35 -1.87 -7.97
CA HIS A 93 17.77 -0.48 -7.99
C HIS A 93 17.43 0.28 -6.71
N ASP A 94 16.87 -0.38 -5.69
CA ASP A 94 16.49 0.26 -4.41
C ASP A 94 15.64 1.52 -4.64
N VAL A 95 14.56 1.32 -5.41
CA VAL A 95 13.53 2.31 -5.74
C VAL A 95 12.16 1.74 -5.38
N VAL A 96 11.15 2.59 -5.28
CA VAL A 96 9.77 2.16 -5.02
C VAL A 96 8.83 2.74 -6.06
N PHE A 97 7.96 1.88 -6.59
CA PHE A 97 6.83 2.30 -7.40
C PHE A 97 5.59 2.51 -6.54
N ILE A 98 4.80 3.53 -6.88
CA ILE A 98 3.48 3.76 -6.30
C ILE A 98 2.45 3.48 -7.37
N VAL A 99 1.80 2.35 -7.26
CA VAL A 99 0.96 1.76 -8.31
C VAL A 99 -0.50 2.06 -8.05
N SER A 100 -1.23 2.54 -9.05
CA SER A 100 -2.68 2.68 -8.92
C SER A 100 -3.36 1.30 -8.81
N ALA A 101 -4.29 1.13 -7.88
CA ALA A 101 -5.07 -0.12 -7.76
C ALA A 101 -5.93 -0.42 -9.01
N GLY A 102 -6.26 0.63 -9.76
CA GLY A 102 -7.05 0.60 -10.98
C GLY A 102 -8.50 0.97 -10.77
N ASN A 103 -9.17 1.31 -11.87
CA ASN A 103 -10.56 1.74 -11.87
C ASN A 103 -11.46 0.68 -12.52
N LEU A 104 -12.71 0.62 -12.07
CA LEU A 104 -13.79 -0.06 -12.78
C LEU A 104 -14.14 0.74 -14.04
N PRO A 105 -14.60 0.08 -15.11
CA PRO A 105 -15.06 0.78 -16.30
C PRO A 105 -16.32 1.59 -16.00
N GLY A 106 -16.53 2.66 -16.78
CA GLY A 106 -17.74 3.48 -16.70
C GLY A 106 -19.02 2.65 -16.79
N GLY A 107 -20.01 2.99 -15.96
CA GLY A 107 -21.26 2.23 -15.85
C GLY A 107 -21.19 0.97 -14.98
N SER A 108 -20.00 0.57 -14.51
CA SER A 108 -19.82 -0.57 -13.59
C SER A 108 -19.42 -0.13 -12.18
N TYR A 109 -19.63 1.14 -11.83
CA TYR A 109 -19.27 1.66 -10.50
C TYR A 109 -20.18 1.03 -9.44
N ARG A 110 -19.62 0.78 -8.26
CA ARG A 110 -20.41 0.33 -7.12
C ARG A 110 -21.39 1.41 -6.67
N THR A 111 -22.44 1.00 -5.99
CA THR A 111 -23.26 1.92 -5.21
C THR A 111 -22.40 2.68 -4.21
N GLU A 112 -22.65 3.98 -4.07
CA GLU A 112 -21.91 4.82 -3.15
C GLU A 112 -22.19 4.45 -1.68
N TRP A 113 -21.20 4.70 -0.81
CA TRP A 113 -21.28 4.29 0.59
C TRP A 113 -22.31 5.11 1.37
N PRO A 114 -23.23 4.48 2.11
CA PRO A 114 -24.08 5.15 3.08
C PRO A 114 -23.32 5.40 4.39
N GLU A 115 -23.79 6.35 5.20
CA GLU A 115 -23.27 6.56 6.56
C GLU A 115 -23.59 5.39 7.50
N ASP A 116 -24.67 4.65 7.22
CA ASP A 116 -25.06 3.46 7.98
C ASP A 116 -24.14 2.27 7.67
N HIS A 117 -23.51 1.71 8.70
CA HIS A 117 -22.46 0.70 8.53
C HIS A 117 -23.03 -0.67 8.12
N VAL A 118 -24.29 -0.97 8.47
CA VAL A 118 -24.94 -2.23 8.09
C VAL A 118 -25.26 -2.20 6.59
N ARG A 119 -25.78 -1.09 6.09
CA ARG A 119 -26.01 -0.87 4.66
C ARG A 119 -24.69 -0.79 3.88
N ALA A 120 -23.65 -0.20 4.46
CA ALA A 120 -22.32 -0.20 3.86
C ALA A 120 -21.78 -1.63 3.64
N LEU A 121 -21.97 -2.53 4.61
CA LEU A 121 -21.55 -3.92 4.48
C LEU A 121 -22.34 -4.66 3.39
N SER A 122 -23.63 -4.37 3.22
CA SER A 122 -24.44 -5.03 2.19
C SER A 122 -23.98 -4.68 0.78
N ILE A 123 -23.41 -3.49 0.55
CA ILE A 123 -22.80 -3.11 -0.73
C ILE A 123 -21.62 -4.02 -1.09
N LEU A 124 -20.79 -4.40 -0.11
CA LEU A 124 -19.66 -5.30 -0.34
C LEU A 124 -20.07 -6.74 -0.70
N ALA A 125 -21.27 -7.14 -0.28
CA ALA A 125 -21.86 -8.44 -0.60
C ALA A 125 -22.55 -8.46 -1.99
N GLN A 126 -22.74 -7.30 -2.62
CA GLN A 126 -23.30 -7.25 -3.97
C GLN A 126 -22.34 -7.86 -4.97
N ARG A 127 -22.82 -8.83 -5.72
CA ARG A 127 -22.06 -9.40 -6.83
C ARG A 127 -22.13 -8.45 -8.02
N LEU A 128 -20.99 -7.90 -8.40
CA LEU A 128 -20.89 -7.12 -9.61
C LEU A 128 -20.82 -8.03 -10.85
N PRO A 129 -21.32 -7.59 -12.01
CA PRO A 129 -21.17 -8.33 -13.27
C PRO A 129 -19.72 -8.40 -13.75
N ILE A 130 -18.85 -7.52 -13.23
CA ILE A 130 -17.43 -7.42 -13.58
C ILE A 130 -16.55 -7.76 -12.38
N ASP A 131 -15.35 -8.27 -12.67
CA ASP A 131 -14.29 -8.41 -11.68
C ASP A 131 -13.82 -7.05 -11.17
N ASP A 132 -13.98 -6.84 -9.86
CA ASP A 132 -13.61 -5.63 -9.14
C ASP A 132 -12.31 -5.74 -8.35
N LEU A 133 -11.58 -6.83 -8.55
CA LEU A 133 -10.24 -7.02 -8.00
C LEU A 133 -9.24 -6.03 -8.61
N ILE A 134 -8.20 -5.70 -7.84
CA ILE A 134 -7.05 -4.92 -8.32
C ILE A 134 -6.44 -5.53 -9.58
N ARG A 135 -5.78 -4.72 -10.41
CA ARG A 135 -5.15 -5.17 -11.66
C ARG A 135 -3.65 -5.07 -11.63
N ALA A 136 -2.98 -5.90 -12.43
CA ALA A 136 -1.53 -5.80 -12.62
C ALA A 136 -1.13 -4.36 -13.04
N PRO A 137 -0.01 -3.82 -12.55
CA PRO A 137 0.93 -4.44 -11.61
C PRO A 137 0.64 -4.15 -10.12
N ALA A 138 -0.59 -3.80 -9.73
CA ALA A 138 -0.95 -3.45 -8.34
C ALA A 138 -0.81 -4.61 -7.34
N HIS A 139 -0.59 -5.83 -7.82
CA HIS A 139 -0.27 -7.02 -7.03
C HIS A 139 1.20 -7.10 -6.60
N SER A 140 2.05 -6.17 -7.07
CA SER A 140 3.49 -6.16 -6.84
C SER A 140 3.87 -6.40 -5.37
N LEU A 141 4.81 -7.30 -5.11
CA LEU A 141 5.32 -7.55 -3.76
C LEU A 141 6.38 -6.51 -3.34
N ALA A 142 7.11 -5.93 -4.29
CA ALA A 142 8.16 -4.95 -3.98
C ALA A 142 7.65 -3.51 -3.84
N ASN A 143 6.44 -3.24 -4.32
CA ASN A 143 5.91 -1.88 -4.46
C ASN A 143 4.58 -1.70 -3.73
N VAL A 144 4.16 -0.45 -3.65
CA VAL A 144 2.98 -0.01 -2.90
C VAL A 144 1.84 0.25 -3.87
N SER A 145 0.69 -0.40 -3.68
CA SER A 145 -0.52 -0.11 -4.43
C SER A 145 -1.51 0.71 -3.62
N VAL A 146 -2.19 1.62 -4.34
CA VAL A 146 -3.01 2.68 -3.74
C VAL A 146 -4.40 2.65 -4.33
N SER A 147 -5.41 2.45 -3.48
CA SER A 147 -6.82 2.65 -3.84
C SER A 147 -7.24 4.11 -3.64
N ALA A 148 -8.35 4.49 -4.29
CA ALA A 148 -8.91 5.82 -4.18
C ALA A 148 -10.03 5.86 -3.14
N VAL A 149 -10.01 6.86 -2.27
CA VAL A 149 -11.10 7.17 -1.33
C VAL A 149 -11.72 8.53 -1.63
N ASN A 150 -12.97 8.70 -1.21
CA ASN A 150 -13.73 9.94 -1.39
C ASN A 150 -13.11 11.08 -0.57
N PRO A 151 -12.90 12.27 -1.16
CA PRO A 151 -12.48 13.46 -0.44
C PRO A 151 -13.49 13.88 0.65
N PRO A 152 -13.05 14.59 1.70
CA PRO A 152 -13.95 15.26 2.63
C PRO A 152 -14.76 16.37 1.94
N ASN A 153 -15.86 16.79 2.58
CA ASN A 153 -16.67 17.95 2.18
C ASN A 153 -17.33 17.85 0.79
N VAL A 154 -17.56 16.64 0.27
CA VAL A 154 -18.34 16.42 -0.96
C VAL A 154 -19.72 15.88 -0.63
N SER A 155 -20.77 16.63 -1.00
CA SER A 155 -22.15 16.27 -0.66
C SER A 155 -22.56 14.94 -1.30
N GLY A 156 -23.17 14.05 -0.52
CA GLY A 156 -23.59 12.72 -0.95
C GLY A 156 -22.50 11.63 -0.94
N TYR A 157 -21.29 11.96 -0.48
CA TYR A 157 -20.17 11.02 -0.39
C TYR A 157 -19.62 10.95 1.03
N VAL A 158 -19.44 9.73 1.54
CA VAL A 158 -18.84 9.52 2.88
C VAL A 158 -17.32 9.72 2.80
N PRO A 159 -16.73 10.66 3.56
CA PRO A 159 -15.30 10.92 3.53
C PRO A 159 -14.45 9.70 3.88
N GLY A 160 -13.42 9.43 3.08
CA GLY A 160 -12.52 8.31 3.31
C GLY A 160 -13.12 6.93 3.01
N ALA A 161 -14.35 6.85 2.52
CA ALA A 161 -14.90 5.62 1.96
C ALA A 161 -14.24 5.31 0.61
N LEU A 162 -14.08 4.03 0.29
CA LEU A 162 -13.55 3.58 -1.00
C LEU A 162 -14.39 4.18 -2.13
N ALA A 163 -13.76 4.89 -3.07
CA ALA A 163 -14.46 5.47 -4.20
C ALA A 163 -15.17 4.36 -5.00
N SER A 164 -16.40 4.64 -5.44
CA SER A 164 -17.27 3.67 -6.12
C SER A 164 -16.64 3.04 -7.37
N TYR A 165 -15.70 3.73 -8.03
CA TYR A 165 -14.94 3.21 -9.16
C TYR A 165 -13.63 2.48 -8.78
N SER A 166 -13.10 2.59 -7.55
CA SER A 166 -11.76 2.07 -7.22
C SER A 166 -11.75 0.55 -7.12
N ARG A 167 -10.86 -0.15 -7.80
CA ARG A 167 -10.69 -1.60 -7.57
C ARG A 167 -10.27 -1.88 -6.13
N ARG A 168 -10.57 -3.09 -5.66
CA ARG A 168 -10.30 -3.55 -4.29
C ARG A 168 -9.52 -4.87 -4.30
N GLY A 169 -8.93 -5.22 -3.18
CA GLY A 169 -8.36 -6.54 -2.95
C GLY A 169 -9.43 -7.63 -2.76
N PRO A 170 -8.99 -8.86 -2.42
CA PRO A 170 -7.60 -9.22 -2.11
C PRO A 170 -6.71 -9.34 -3.37
N SER A 171 -5.40 -9.44 -3.16
CA SER A 171 -4.47 -9.95 -4.18
C SER A 171 -4.54 -11.48 -4.23
N ASN A 172 -4.44 -12.05 -5.43
CA ASN A 172 -4.33 -13.50 -5.62
C ASN A 172 -2.93 -14.04 -5.26
N PHE A 173 -1.92 -13.17 -5.21
CA PHE A 173 -0.50 -13.53 -5.10
C PHE A 173 0.08 -13.34 -3.69
N GLY A 174 -0.79 -13.32 -2.67
CA GLY A 174 -0.40 -13.09 -1.29
C GLY A 174 -0.13 -11.61 -0.96
N GLY A 175 0.06 -11.34 0.33
CA GLY A 175 0.21 -9.99 0.87
C GLY A 175 -1.08 -9.19 0.94
N LEU A 176 -1.03 -8.08 1.69
CA LEU A 176 -2.13 -7.14 1.82
C LEU A 176 -2.11 -6.21 0.60
N LYS A 177 -3.15 -6.27 -0.24
CA LYS A 177 -3.33 -5.32 -1.35
C LYS A 177 -4.80 -4.87 -1.43
N PRO A 178 -5.09 -3.59 -1.70
CA PRO A 178 -4.11 -2.49 -1.82
C PRO A 178 -3.36 -2.27 -0.50
N ASP A 179 -2.13 -1.77 -0.55
CA ASP A 179 -1.36 -1.52 0.68
C ASP A 179 -1.91 -0.29 1.42
N LEU A 180 -2.31 0.73 0.65
CA LEU A 180 -2.72 2.04 1.12
C LEU A 180 -3.94 2.54 0.36
N ALA A 181 -4.53 3.61 0.87
CA ALA A 181 -5.49 4.44 0.15
C ALA A 181 -5.07 5.91 0.20
N HIS A 182 -5.56 6.69 -0.77
CA HIS A 182 -5.52 8.14 -0.70
C HIS A 182 -6.70 8.76 -1.44
N PHE A 183 -6.96 10.04 -1.21
CA PHE A 183 -8.03 10.78 -1.89
C PHE A 183 -7.81 10.80 -3.40
N GLY A 184 -8.74 10.19 -4.14
CA GLY A 184 -8.69 10.10 -5.60
C GLY A 184 -9.83 10.84 -6.30
N GLY A 185 -10.65 11.59 -5.57
CA GLY A 185 -11.91 12.17 -6.09
C GLY A 185 -13.05 11.16 -6.07
N CYS A 186 -14.29 11.62 -5.91
CA CYS A 186 -15.48 10.78 -6.03
C CYS A 186 -15.93 10.64 -7.50
N ALA A 187 -16.86 9.72 -7.77
CA ALA A 187 -17.36 9.47 -9.12
C ALA A 187 -18.24 10.61 -9.68
N GLY A 188 -18.75 11.48 -8.82
CA GLY A 188 -19.63 12.59 -9.19
C GLY A 188 -18.90 13.85 -9.63
N SER A 189 -19.69 14.89 -9.91
CA SER A 189 -19.21 16.24 -10.19
C SER A 189 -19.93 17.22 -9.26
N PRO A 190 -19.22 18.02 -8.44
CA PRO A 190 -17.77 18.04 -8.29
C PRO A 190 -17.24 16.76 -7.62
N SER A 191 -16.05 16.32 -8.05
CA SER A 191 -15.37 15.14 -7.51
C SER A 191 -14.73 15.38 -6.15
N GLY A 192 -14.50 16.65 -5.79
CA GLY A 192 -13.74 17.07 -4.62
C GLY A 192 -12.22 16.98 -4.80
N LEU A 193 -11.73 16.75 -6.02
CA LEU A 193 -10.32 16.73 -6.36
C LEU A 193 -10.06 17.47 -7.68
N THR A 194 -9.06 18.34 -7.69
CA THR A 194 -8.65 19.15 -8.82
C THR A 194 -7.19 18.93 -9.16
N SER A 195 -6.88 18.78 -10.45
CA SER A 195 -5.51 18.68 -10.97
C SER A 195 -5.27 19.70 -12.07
N LEU A 196 -3.99 20.01 -12.26
CA LEU A 196 -3.53 20.71 -13.45
C LEU A 196 -3.65 19.80 -14.68
N ILE A 197 -3.96 20.41 -15.81
CA ILE A 197 -3.94 19.79 -17.12
C ILE A 197 -2.94 20.49 -18.03
N HIS A 198 -2.73 19.93 -19.22
CA HIS A 198 -1.90 20.56 -20.24
C HIS A 198 -2.36 21.99 -20.51
N GLY A 199 -1.42 22.94 -20.54
CA GLY A 199 -1.72 24.37 -20.69
C GLY A 199 -1.92 25.12 -19.36
N GLY A 200 -1.81 24.44 -18.21
CA GLY A 200 -1.78 25.09 -16.89
C GLY A 200 -3.15 25.42 -16.29
N SER A 201 -4.24 25.09 -16.98
CA SER A 201 -5.59 25.16 -16.40
C SER A 201 -5.85 24.00 -15.44
N THR A 202 -6.91 24.14 -14.65
CA THR A 202 -7.34 23.15 -13.66
C THR A 202 -8.55 22.37 -14.15
N LYS A 203 -8.66 21.09 -13.75
CA LYS A 203 -9.80 20.23 -14.06
C LYS A 203 -10.21 19.42 -12.83
N ASP A 204 -11.53 19.30 -12.63
CA ASP A 204 -12.14 18.36 -11.68
C ASP A 204 -11.90 16.91 -12.17
N ILE A 205 -11.33 16.08 -11.30
CA ILE A 205 -10.76 14.79 -11.70
C ILE A 205 -11.08 13.69 -10.68
N SER A 206 -11.25 12.48 -11.17
CA SER A 206 -11.33 11.30 -10.31
C SER A 206 -10.57 10.11 -10.88
N GLY A 207 -10.00 9.30 -9.99
CA GLY A 207 -9.25 8.10 -10.37
C GLY A 207 -8.19 7.69 -9.34
N THR A 208 -7.91 6.38 -9.29
CA THR A 208 -6.76 5.83 -8.54
C THR A 208 -5.42 6.36 -9.06
N SER A 209 -5.35 6.79 -10.32
CA SER A 209 -4.23 7.51 -10.93
C SER A 209 -3.92 8.87 -10.30
N PHE A 210 -4.86 9.43 -9.53
CA PHE A 210 -4.68 10.69 -8.81
C PHE A 210 -4.50 10.47 -7.30
N ALA A 211 -4.89 9.31 -6.77
CA ALA A 211 -4.60 8.89 -5.40
C ALA A 211 -3.13 8.45 -5.23
N ALA A 212 -2.62 7.61 -6.15
CA ALA A 212 -1.24 7.11 -6.15
C ALA A 212 -0.17 8.21 -6.02
N PRO A 213 -0.19 9.31 -6.80
CA PRO A 213 0.83 10.36 -6.68
C PRO A 213 0.84 11.09 -5.33
N LEU A 214 -0.27 11.09 -4.57
CA LEU A 214 -0.31 11.69 -3.24
C LEU A 214 0.49 10.86 -2.23
N VAL A 215 0.41 9.53 -2.31
CA VAL A 215 1.28 8.63 -1.53
C VAL A 215 2.74 8.77 -1.98
N ALA A 216 2.99 8.90 -3.29
CA ALA A 216 4.33 9.14 -3.81
C ALA A 216 4.95 10.41 -3.24
N LYS A 217 4.16 11.48 -3.09
CA LYS A 217 4.59 12.73 -2.47
C LYS A 217 5.00 12.53 -1.00
N THR A 218 4.21 11.81 -0.21
CA THR A 218 4.57 11.49 1.19
C THR A 218 5.87 10.68 1.28
N MET A 219 6.05 9.68 0.41
CA MET A 219 7.29 8.89 0.41
C MET A 219 8.51 9.70 -0.04
N ALA A 220 8.36 10.58 -1.04
CA ALA A 220 9.41 11.51 -1.42
C ALA A 220 9.75 12.49 -0.29
N ARG A 221 8.76 12.91 0.51
CA ARG A 221 9.00 13.76 1.68
C ARG A 221 9.80 13.04 2.77
N TYR A 222 9.63 11.73 2.97
CA TYR A 222 10.53 10.97 3.86
C TYR A 222 11.99 11.00 3.39
N CYS A 223 12.24 10.82 2.08
CA CYS A 223 13.59 10.94 1.52
C CYS A 223 14.20 12.33 1.76
N GLN A 224 13.38 13.37 1.80
CA GLN A 224 13.84 14.74 2.00
C GLN A 224 14.10 15.07 3.48
N LEU A 225 13.31 14.51 4.39
CA LEU A 225 13.35 14.83 5.82
C LEU A 225 14.36 13.99 6.61
N ILE A 226 14.69 12.79 6.13
CA ILE A 226 15.61 11.88 6.83
C ILE A 226 17.01 12.10 6.30
N ASP A 227 17.95 12.38 7.21
CA ASP A 227 19.36 12.51 6.86
C ASP A 227 19.94 11.19 6.36
N GLY A 228 20.64 11.26 5.24
CA GLY A 228 21.28 10.10 4.61
C GLY A 228 20.32 9.28 3.73
N SER A 229 20.83 8.15 3.23
CA SER A 229 20.05 7.26 2.37
C SER A 229 19.21 6.31 3.21
N ILE A 230 17.89 6.33 3.01
CA ILE A 230 16.96 5.35 3.59
C ILE A 230 16.70 4.21 2.60
N SER A 231 16.59 2.96 3.04
CA SER A 231 16.24 1.85 2.13
C SER A 231 14.80 1.94 1.63
N ARG A 232 14.52 1.22 0.54
CA ARG A 232 13.15 1.00 0.05
C ARG A 232 12.23 0.43 1.14
N GLU A 233 12.73 -0.56 1.87
CA GLU A 233 12.00 -1.23 2.94
C GLU A 233 11.67 -0.27 4.08
N LEU A 234 12.61 0.61 4.46
CA LEU A 234 12.37 1.65 5.46
C LEU A 234 11.30 2.65 5.00
N MET A 235 11.35 3.12 3.75
CA MET A 235 10.31 4.02 3.22
C MET A 235 8.92 3.40 3.28
N ILE A 236 8.79 2.15 2.83
CA ILE A 236 7.53 1.40 2.89
C ILE A 236 7.11 1.20 4.35
N GLY A 237 8.05 0.84 5.23
CA GLY A 237 7.80 0.64 6.65
C GLY A 237 7.22 1.89 7.31
N LEU A 238 7.82 3.06 7.08
CA LEU A 238 7.36 4.33 7.63
C LEU A 238 5.96 4.70 7.12
N VAL A 239 5.73 4.66 5.81
CA VAL A 239 4.42 5.04 5.27
C VAL A 239 3.32 4.09 5.75
N ILE A 240 3.57 2.78 5.78
CA ILE A 240 2.62 1.77 6.26
C ILE A 240 2.37 1.87 7.76
N HIS A 241 3.43 2.08 8.56
CA HIS A 241 3.33 2.16 10.01
C HIS A 241 2.54 3.38 10.47
N HIS A 242 2.72 4.50 9.78
CA HIS A 242 2.08 5.76 10.13
C HIS A 242 0.75 6.02 9.42
N SER A 243 0.22 5.07 8.64
CA SER A 243 -1.12 5.18 8.07
C SER A 243 -2.25 4.97 9.09
N LYS A 244 -3.38 5.65 8.86
CA LYS A 244 -4.59 5.54 9.67
C LYS A 244 -5.76 5.06 8.83
N LEU A 245 -6.52 4.12 9.38
CA LEU A 245 -7.81 3.74 8.82
C LEU A 245 -8.77 4.95 8.87
N PRO A 246 -9.47 5.24 7.75
CA PRO A 246 -10.59 6.17 7.76
C PRO A 246 -11.63 5.80 8.82
N THR A 247 -12.32 6.79 9.40
CA THR A 247 -13.25 6.61 10.51
C THR A 247 -14.33 5.56 10.24
N LEU A 248 -14.82 5.50 8.99
CA LEU A 248 -15.79 4.50 8.53
C LEU A 248 -15.33 3.06 8.81
N TYR A 249 -14.04 2.79 8.62
CA TYR A 249 -13.45 1.46 8.74
C TYR A 249 -12.92 1.15 10.16
N ALA A 250 -12.93 2.13 11.07
CA ALA A 250 -12.46 1.95 12.44
C ALA A 250 -13.46 1.17 13.33
N LYS A 251 -14.69 0.92 12.84
CA LYS A 251 -15.72 0.17 13.55
C LYS A 251 -15.59 -1.34 13.29
N PRO A 252 -15.87 -2.21 14.28
CA PRO A 252 -15.70 -3.66 14.15
C PRO A 252 -16.36 -4.27 12.90
N LEU A 253 -17.56 -3.79 12.54
CA LEU A 253 -18.39 -4.35 11.47
C LEU A 253 -17.74 -4.29 10.07
N LEU A 254 -16.89 -3.29 9.82
CA LEU A 254 -16.19 -3.08 8.52
C LEU A 254 -14.68 -3.29 8.63
N SER A 255 -14.16 -3.48 9.85
CA SER A 255 -12.73 -3.56 10.10
C SER A 255 -12.06 -4.78 9.46
N ASP A 256 -12.80 -5.89 9.31
CA ASP A 256 -12.30 -7.09 8.65
C ASP A 256 -12.12 -6.90 7.13
N GLN A 257 -12.99 -6.09 6.53
CA GLN A 257 -13.01 -5.81 5.09
C GLN A 257 -12.11 -4.64 4.73
N ALA A 258 -11.82 -3.74 5.68
CA ALA A 258 -11.01 -2.53 5.47
C ALA A 258 -9.67 -2.83 4.76
N LYS A 259 -9.04 -3.95 5.11
CA LYS A 259 -7.80 -4.44 4.51
C LYS A 259 -7.89 -4.62 2.99
N ASP A 260 -8.98 -5.20 2.52
CA ASP A 260 -9.21 -5.44 1.10
C ASP A 260 -9.64 -4.14 0.38
N LEU A 261 -10.03 -3.08 1.10
CA LEU A 261 -10.54 -1.84 0.48
C LEU A 261 -9.48 -0.74 0.47
N VAL A 262 -8.90 -0.46 1.63
CA VAL A 262 -8.01 0.69 1.88
C VAL A 262 -6.65 0.27 2.47
N GLY A 263 -6.38 -1.04 2.54
CA GLY A 263 -5.14 -1.55 3.11
C GLY A 263 -5.00 -1.19 4.58
N VAL A 264 -3.86 -0.58 4.94
CA VAL A 264 -3.63 -0.04 6.30
C VAL A 264 -4.18 1.38 6.48
N GLY A 265 -4.77 1.97 5.43
CA GLY A 265 -5.43 3.27 5.43
C GLY A 265 -4.66 4.36 4.71
N VAL A 266 -4.92 5.61 5.11
CA VAL A 266 -4.35 6.82 4.51
C VAL A 266 -3.09 7.25 5.29
N PRO A 267 -1.95 7.51 4.62
CA PRO A 267 -0.74 7.98 5.27
C PRO A 267 -0.91 9.30 6.02
N LEU A 268 -0.21 9.44 7.14
CA LEU A 268 0.02 10.76 7.73
C LEU A 268 1.11 11.51 6.95
N PRO A 269 1.11 12.85 7.01
CA PRO A 269 2.22 13.66 6.49
C PRO A 269 3.55 13.22 7.08
N ALA A 270 4.60 13.20 6.26
CA ALA A 270 5.89 12.68 6.65
C ALA A 270 6.47 13.38 7.90
N GLU A 271 6.34 14.71 7.99
CA GLU A 271 6.79 15.45 9.19
C GLU A 271 6.07 14.99 10.46
N GLN A 272 4.75 14.82 10.39
CA GLN A 272 3.97 14.35 11.53
C GLN A 272 4.35 12.92 11.91
N SER A 273 4.63 12.07 10.92
CA SER A 273 5.07 10.70 11.14
C SER A 273 6.42 10.62 11.85
N LEU A 274 7.38 11.47 11.46
CA LEU A 274 8.73 11.50 12.03
C LEU A 274 8.79 12.21 13.39
N ALA A 275 8.06 13.30 13.58
CA ALA A 275 8.00 14.02 14.85
C ALA A 275 7.33 13.18 15.96
N GLY A 276 6.37 12.34 15.58
CA GLY A 276 5.60 11.54 16.53
C GLY A 276 4.70 12.39 17.43
N LYS A 277 4.46 11.91 18.65
CA LYS A 277 3.74 12.61 19.71
C LYS A 277 4.49 12.40 21.02
N ASP A 278 4.34 13.34 21.96
CA ASP A 278 4.91 13.25 23.32
C ASP A 278 4.56 11.94 24.06
N SER A 279 3.43 11.32 23.69
CA SER A 279 2.92 10.07 24.28
C SER A 279 3.28 8.80 23.49
N SER A 280 4.17 8.89 22.50
CA SER A 280 4.53 7.77 21.63
C SER A 280 6.03 7.73 21.30
N ILE A 281 6.54 6.54 21.04
CA ILE A 281 7.90 6.33 20.53
C ILE A 281 7.82 5.30 19.40
N THR A 282 8.56 5.54 18.32
CA THR A 282 8.74 4.57 17.22
C THR A 282 10.18 4.09 17.26
N LEU A 283 10.38 2.77 17.29
CA LEU A 283 11.68 2.14 17.18
C LEU A 283 11.80 1.50 15.80
N VAL A 284 12.87 1.82 15.08
CA VAL A 284 13.14 1.31 13.74
C VAL A 284 14.34 0.38 13.81
N PHE A 285 14.19 -0.82 13.25
CA PHE A 285 15.26 -1.81 13.16
C PHE A 285 15.41 -2.23 11.70
N GLU A 286 16.61 -2.03 11.17
CA GLU A 286 16.98 -2.45 9.82
C GLU A 286 18.13 -3.45 9.90
N ALA A 287 17.93 -4.65 9.35
CA ALA A 287 18.91 -5.73 9.43
C ALA A 287 18.72 -6.75 8.30
N THR A 288 19.79 -7.47 8.00
CA THR A 288 19.75 -8.66 7.14
C THR A 288 19.65 -9.91 8.00
N LEU A 289 18.70 -10.79 7.69
CA LEU A 289 18.46 -12.02 8.42
C LEU A 289 18.76 -13.24 7.53
N LEU A 290 19.61 -14.15 8.00
CA LEU A 290 19.85 -15.42 7.32
C LEU A 290 18.76 -16.44 7.68
N LYS A 291 18.50 -17.38 6.76
CA LYS A 291 17.50 -18.45 6.97
C LYS A 291 17.74 -19.19 8.28
N GLY A 292 16.68 -19.31 9.09
CA GLY A 292 16.72 -20.01 10.38
C GLY A 292 17.27 -19.19 11.54
N GLN A 293 17.74 -17.97 11.30
CA GLN A 293 18.16 -17.06 12.37
C GLN A 293 16.98 -16.25 12.91
N ARG A 294 17.16 -15.67 14.09
CA ARG A 294 16.24 -14.72 14.72
C ARG A 294 17.01 -13.52 15.26
N LEU A 295 16.40 -12.35 15.20
CA LEU A 295 16.91 -11.15 15.85
C LEU A 295 16.06 -10.86 17.09
N GLU A 296 16.73 -10.53 18.19
CA GLU A 296 16.08 -10.22 19.45
C GLU A 296 16.53 -8.84 19.94
N PHE A 297 15.58 -7.91 20.02
CA PHE A 297 15.81 -6.57 20.54
C PHE A 297 15.13 -6.43 21.90
N LYS A 298 15.93 -6.21 22.93
CA LYS A 298 15.41 -5.96 24.28
C LYS A 298 15.26 -4.45 24.48
N PHE A 299 14.08 -4.03 24.89
CA PHE A 299 13.83 -2.63 25.27
C PHE A 299 13.03 -2.60 26.57
N ALA A 300 13.19 -1.50 27.32
CA ALA A 300 12.40 -1.24 28.52
C ALA A 300 11.21 -0.33 28.15
N TRP A 301 10.05 -0.60 28.74
CA TRP A 301 8.91 0.31 28.61
C TRP A 301 9.24 1.67 29.22
N PRO A 302 8.92 2.79 28.55
CA PRO A 302 9.06 4.12 29.12
C PRO A 302 8.36 4.22 30.47
N LYS A 303 8.98 4.89 31.45
CA LYS A 303 8.40 5.06 32.81
C LYS A 303 7.01 5.70 32.77
N SER A 304 6.76 6.59 31.80
CA SER A 304 5.47 7.24 31.58
C SER A 304 4.34 6.27 31.21
N LEU A 305 4.65 5.09 30.67
CA LEU A 305 3.68 4.04 30.32
C LEU A 305 3.51 2.99 31.42
N VAL A 306 4.28 3.07 32.51
CA VAL A 306 4.29 2.08 33.60
C VAL A 306 3.70 2.69 34.87
N LYS A 307 2.59 2.13 35.36
CA LYS A 307 1.96 2.53 36.62
C LYS A 307 1.71 1.29 37.48
N ALA A 308 2.20 1.31 38.72
CA ALA A 308 2.07 0.20 39.69
C ALA A 308 2.52 -1.17 39.11
N GLY A 309 3.65 -1.20 38.38
CA GLY A 309 4.20 -2.42 37.79
C GLY A 309 3.45 -2.96 36.56
N LYS A 310 2.43 -2.26 36.06
CA LYS A 310 1.70 -2.60 34.83
C LYS A 310 1.99 -1.58 33.74
N CYS A 311 2.25 -2.06 32.52
CA CYS A 311 2.35 -1.22 31.34
C CYS A 311 0.96 -1.01 30.71
N ARG A 312 0.63 0.22 30.30
CA ARG A 312 -0.58 0.54 29.54
C ARG A 312 -0.18 1.31 28.29
N GLY A 313 -0.77 0.95 27.14
CA GLY A 313 -0.50 1.61 25.87
C GLY A 313 -1.08 0.84 24.70
N ARG A 314 -0.79 1.32 23.49
CA ARG A 314 -1.06 0.61 22.24
C ARG A 314 0.28 0.28 21.58
N GLY A 315 0.43 -0.96 21.12
CA GLY A 315 1.56 -1.38 20.30
C GLY A 315 1.13 -1.50 18.84
N ARG A 316 2.02 -1.10 17.93
CA ARG A 316 1.93 -1.41 16.50
C ARG A 316 3.29 -1.95 16.08
N MET A 317 3.32 -3.01 15.30
CA MET A 317 4.55 -3.57 14.76
C MET A 317 4.39 -3.69 13.26
N THR A 318 5.29 -3.07 12.51
CA THR A 318 5.29 -3.17 11.05
C THR A 318 6.56 -3.86 10.63
N LEU A 319 6.40 -4.91 9.83
CA LEU A 319 7.49 -5.69 9.29
C LEU A 319 7.49 -5.50 7.77
N VAL A 320 8.63 -5.09 7.23
CA VAL A 320 8.87 -5.01 5.80
C VAL A 320 10.12 -5.81 5.46
N SER A 321 10.04 -6.64 4.44
CA SER A 321 11.13 -7.52 4.04
C SER A 321 11.36 -7.51 2.53
N LYS A 322 12.57 -7.90 2.14
CA LYS A 322 12.93 -8.29 0.77
C LYS A 322 13.02 -9.81 0.73
N PRO A 323 11.93 -10.53 0.43
CA PRO A 323 11.94 -11.98 0.44
C PRO A 323 12.79 -12.51 -0.73
N ALA A 324 13.35 -13.71 -0.57
CA ALA A 324 13.77 -14.48 -1.74
C ALA A 324 12.53 -14.80 -2.59
N VAL A 325 12.63 -14.61 -3.91
CA VAL A 325 11.53 -14.86 -4.84
C VAL A 325 11.89 -15.89 -5.89
N ASP A 326 10.88 -16.61 -6.39
CA ASP A 326 11.03 -17.63 -7.42
C ASP A 326 9.79 -17.65 -8.33
N SER A 327 9.97 -17.21 -9.58
CA SER A 327 8.91 -17.11 -10.59
C SER A 327 8.36 -18.47 -11.02
N GLY A 328 9.06 -19.58 -10.75
CA GLY A 328 8.57 -20.92 -11.05
C GLY A 328 7.49 -21.44 -10.09
N ASN A 329 7.17 -20.71 -9.02
CA ASN A 329 6.23 -21.17 -7.98
C ASN A 329 4.89 -20.40 -7.93
N GLY A 330 4.56 -19.64 -8.98
CA GLY A 330 3.25 -19.00 -9.12
C GLY A 330 2.81 -18.18 -7.90
N ASP A 331 1.75 -18.58 -7.23
CA ASP A 331 1.16 -17.91 -6.06
C ASP A 331 2.00 -18.03 -4.77
N GLU A 332 3.05 -18.86 -4.76
CA GLU A 332 4.10 -18.93 -3.75
C GLU A 332 5.39 -18.22 -4.19
N PHE A 333 5.27 -17.18 -5.03
CA PHE A 333 6.37 -16.39 -5.56
C PHE A 333 7.36 -15.94 -4.46
N ALA A 334 6.87 -15.47 -3.32
CA ALA A 334 7.72 -15.21 -2.15
C ALA A 334 8.06 -16.49 -1.40
N ARG A 335 9.36 -16.81 -1.32
CA ARG A 335 9.90 -18.05 -0.73
C ARG A 335 10.35 -17.90 0.71
N THR A 336 10.26 -16.70 1.27
CA THR A 336 10.65 -16.41 2.65
C THR A 336 9.46 -15.84 3.42
N GLN A 337 9.15 -16.48 4.54
CA GLN A 337 8.21 -15.96 5.53
C GLN A 337 9.01 -15.40 6.70
N LEU A 338 8.74 -14.14 7.06
CA LEU A 338 9.28 -13.50 8.25
C LEU A 338 8.13 -13.17 9.20
N ASP A 339 8.27 -13.56 10.47
CA ASP A 339 7.27 -13.32 11.51
C ASP A 339 7.89 -12.49 12.64
N GLY A 340 7.06 -11.67 13.29
CA GLY A 340 7.46 -10.75 14.35
C GLY A 340 6.72 -11.01 15.64
N HIS A 341 7.42 -10.89 16.77
CA HIS A 341 6.85 -11.10 18.10
C HIS A 341 7.31 -10.03 19.08
N VAL A 342 6.38 -9.51 19.89
CA VAL A 342 6.69 -8.69 21.05
C VAL A 342 6.34 -9.49 22.30
N ASN A 343 7.36 -9.82 23.09
CA ASN A 343 7.22 -10.63 24.30
C ASN A 343 7.55 -9.80 25.54
N GLN A 344 6.78 -10.00 26.61
CA GLN A 344 7.14 -9.49 27.93
C GLN A 344 8.12 -10.45 28.59
N LEU A 345 9.19 -9.93 29.20
CA LEU A 345 10.13 -10.73 29.99
C LEU A 345 9.71 -10.76 31.47
N ASP A 346 9.94 -11.88 32.14
CA ASP A 346 9.84 -11.99 33.60
C ASP A 346 11.08 -11.41 34.31
N LEU A 347 11.05 -11.37 35.65
CA LEU A 347 12.17 -10.86 36.47
C LEU A 347 13.47 -11.68 36.32
N ARG A 348 13.40 -12.86 35.72
CA ARG A 348 14.54 -13.75 35.43
C ARG A 348 14.96 -13.67 33.96
N GLY A 349 14.38 -12.75 33.18
CA GLY A 349 14.66 -12.57 31.76
C GLY A 349 14.04 -13.61 30.83
N LYS A 350 13.13 -14.46 31.32
CA LYS A 350 12.42 -15.45 30.49
C LYS A 350 11.16 -14.85 29.86
N PRO A 351 10.80 -15.20 28.61
CA PRO A 351 9.56 -14.76 28.01
C PRO A 351 8.35 -15.25 28.81
N LYS A 352 7.58 -14.30 29.34
CA LYS A 352 6.23 -14.50 29.86
C LYS A 352 5.31 -14.30 28.66
N GLY A 353 5.02 -15.37 27.92
CA GLY A 353 4.36 -15.29 26.60
C GLY A 353 3.10 -14.42 26.56
N GLY A 354 2.76 -13.88 25.38
CA GLY A 354 1.44 -13.32 25.11
C GLY A 354 1.28 -11.78 25.16
N ALA A 355 2.29 -10.97 24.84
CA ALA A 355 2.10 -9.52 24.80
C ALA A 355 1.62 -9.00 23.43
N PHE A 356 2.28 -9.33 22.32
CA PHE A 356 1.74 -9.16 20.96
C PHE A 356 2.36 -10.20 20.01
N THR A 357 1.54 -11.00 19.35
CA THR A 357 2.00 -11.95 18.34
C THR A 357 1.46 -11.49 16.99
N ILE A 358 2.32 -11.15 16.03
CA ILE A 358 1.93 -11.27 14.61
C ILE A 358 2.10 -12.75 14.30
N GLY A 359 1.11 -13.54 14.69
CA GLY A 359 1.15 -14.99 14.57
C GLY A 359 -0.23 -15.59 14.72
N LEU A 360 -0.31 -16.89 14.45
CA LEU A 360 -1.55 -17.65 14.31
C LEU A 360 -2.60 -17.31 15.39
N PRO A 361 -3.84 -16.97 15.01
CA PRO A 361 -4.97 -17.10 15.91
C PRO A 361 -5.07 -18.54 16.39
N ASP A 362 -5.36 -18.75 17.68
CA ASP A 362 -5.57 -20.09 18.27
C ASP A 362 -6.67 -20.90 17.56
N ALA A 363 -7.53 -20.24 16.77
CA ALA A 363 -8.63 -20.78 15.98
C ALA A 363 -8.25 -21.76 14.85
N ILE A 364 -6.97 -22.13 14.70
CA ILE A 364 -6.45 -22.98 13.61
C ILE A 364 -6.06 -24.39 14.11
N ARG A 365 -6.13 -24.68 15.41
CA ARG A 365 -5.95 -26.06 15.91
C ARG A 365 -7.07 -26.97 15.38
N GLY A 366 -6.74 -27.85 14.44
CA GLY A 366 -7.63 -28.93 13.96
C GLY A 366 -8.21 -28.81 12.54
N LYS A 367 -7.84 -27.80 11.73
CA LYS A 367 -8.33 -27.65 10.34
C LYS A 367 -7.41 -28.33 9.30
N ASN A 368 -7.99 -28.88 8.23
CA ASN A 368 -7.28 -29.51 7.09
C ASN A 368 -6.30 -28.54 6.40
N SER A 369 -5.26 -29.08 5.74
CA SER A 369 -4.12 -28.35 5.18
C SER A 369 -4.47 -27.21 4.20
N LYS A 370 -5.44 -27.41 3.29
CA LYS A 370 -5.86 -26.37 2.32
C LYS A 370 -6.60 -25.20 2.97
N ALA A 371 -7.54 -25.48 3.88
CA ALA A 371 -8.26 -24.45 4.62
C ALA A 371 -7.31 -23.69 5.57
N LYS A 372 -6.30 -24.40 6.12
CA LYS A 372 -5.21 -23.80 6.88
C LYS A 372 -4.41 -22.83 6.02
N GLU A 373 -3.99 -23.23 4.81
CA GLU A 373 -3.20 -22.38 3.92
C GLU A 373 -3.96 -21.11 3.48
N SER A 374 -5.23 -21.24 3.08
CA SER A 374 -6.06 -20.07 2.72
C SER A 374 -6.18 -19.06 3.87
N VAL A 375 -6.38 -19.55 5.10
CA VAL A 375 -6.43 -18.71 6.30
C VAL A 375 -5.06 -18.08 6.61
N LEU A 376 -3.96 -18.81 6.42
CA LEU A 376 -2.60 -18.26 6.59
C LEU A 376 -2.31 -17.14 5.60
N ARG A 377 -2.66 -17.33 4.32
CA ARG A 377 -2.49 -16.31 3.28
C ARG A 377 -3.30 -15.06 3.58
N ARG A 378 -4.59 -15.23 3.93
CA ARG A 378 -5.52 -14.12 4.15
C ARG A 378 -5.28 -13.36 5.46
N HIS A 379 -5.08 -14.06 6.58
CA HIS A 379 -5.04 -13.43 7.90
C HIS A 379 -3.63 -13.15 8.40
N GLN A 380 -2.64 -13.93 7.99
CA GLN A 380 -1.25 -13.77 8.44
C GLN A 380 -0.33 -13.21 7.37
N LEU A 381 -0.89 -12.94 6.18
CA LEU A 381 -0.14 -12.41 5.04
C LEU A 381 1.12 -13.25 4.83
N LYS A 382 0.98 -14.59 4.90
CA LYS A 382 2.10 -15.54 5.00
C LYS A 382 3.24 -15.25 4.01
N TRP A 383 2.86 -14.99 2.77
CA TRP A 383 3.75 -14.69 1.63
C TRP A 383 3.93 -13.19 1.36
N GLY A 384 3.29 -12.34 2.16
CA GLY A 384 3.39 -10.89 2.06
C GLY A 384 4.70 -10.37 2.64
N PRO A 385 5.45 -9.54 1.90
CA PRO A 385 6.66 -8.91 2.41
C PRO A 385 6.37 -7.81 3.45
N VAL A 386 5.12 -7.34 3.52
CA VAL A 386 4.64 -6.33 4.46
C VAL A 386 3.61 -6.94 5.41
N LYS A 387 3.81 -6.76 6.72
CA LYS A 387 2.89 -7.20 7.79
C LYS A 387 2.73 -6.09 8.84
N VAL A 388 1.52 -5.93 9.41
CA VAL A 388 1.17 -4.88 10.39
C VAL A 388 0.37 -5.44 11.55
#